data_AF-A0A1C3XMI6-F1
#
_entry.id   AF-A0A1C3XMI6-F1
#
_cell.length_a   1.000
_cell.length_b   1.000
_cell.length_c   1.000
_cell.angle_alpha   90.00
_cell.angle_beta   90.00
_cell.angle_gamma   90.00
#
_symmetry.space_group_name_H-M   'P 1'
#
loop_
_entity.id
_entity.type
_entity.pdbx_description
1 polymer ?
#
loop_
_entity_poly.entity_id
_entity_poly.type
_entity_poly.pdbx_seq_one_letter_code
_entity_poly.pdbx_strand_id
1 'polypeptide(L)'
;MVNPFPSKTHIGNHMLHPETLMLTYGYDPQLSEGAIKPPVFLTSTFVFKTAKDGQDFFDYVPGRREPPEGMGAGLVYSRFNHPNSEIVEDRLAIYERTESCALFSSGMAAIATTILALRQARRRHPALSAALWRHGDPADEHACASVDRRGRLCRRHR
;
A
#
# COMPACT_ATOMS: atom_id res chain seq x y z
N MET A 1 23.44 -7.27 -14.35
CA MET A 1 22.25 -7.02 -15.17
C MET A 1 21.66 -5.71 -14.68
N VAL A 2 21.84 -4.62 -15.42
CA VAL A 2 21.37 -3.29 -15.01
C VAL A 2 19.86 -3.32 -15.02
N ASN A 3 19.22 -3.02 -13.89
CA ASN A 3 17.77 -2.90 -13.82
C ASN A 3 17.38 -1.82 -14.86
N PRO A 4 16.58 -2.14 -15.90
CA PRO A 4 16.44 -1.27 -17.07
C PRO A 4 15.80 0.09 -16.77
N PHE A 5 15.25 0.27 -15.56
CA PHE A 5 14.71 1.53 -15.09
C PHE A 5 15.41 1.93 -13.78
N PRO A 6 16.27 2.97 -13.78
CA PRO A 6 16.86 3.51 -12.57
C PRO A 6 15.72 4.17 -11.78
N SER A 7 15.43 3.68 -10.58
CA SER A 7 14.51 4.27 -9.58
C SER A 7 13.23 4.94 -10.12
N LYS A 8 12.05 4.34 -9.90
CA LYS A 8 10.75 4.89 -10.34
C LYS A 8 10.42 6.32 -9.87
N THR A 9 11.18 6.87 -8.92
CA THR A 9 11.01 8.21 -8.33
C THR A 9 12.10 9.21 -8.66
N HIS A 10 13.23 8.79 -9.26
CA HIS A 10 14.37 9.67 -9.56
C HIS A 10 14.88 9.44 -10.98
N ILE A 11 15.34 10.50 -11.64
CA ILE A 11 16.08 10.42 -12.90
C ILE A 11 17.54 10.74 -12.59
N GLY A 12 18.40 9.73 -12.58
CA GLY A 12 19.77 9.86 -12.07
C GLY A 12 19.75 10.29 -10.61
N ASN A 13 20.34 11.46 -10.30
CA ASN A 13 20.32 12.04 -8.95
C ASN A 13 19.15 13.02 -8.70
N HIS A 14 18.29 13.27 -9.69
CA HIS A 14 17.22 14.25 -9.59
C HIS A 14 15.91 13.58 -9.13
N MET A 15 15.39 13.99 -7.97
CA MET A 15 14.09 13.54 -7.47
C MET A 15 12.97 14.20 -8.28
N LEU A 16 12.04 13.39 -8.80
CA LEU A 16 10.90 13.91 -9.55
C LEU A 16 9.85 14.55 -8.62
N HIS A 17 9.17 15.57 -9.12
CA HIS A 17 8.06 16.19 -8.40
C HIS A 17 6.85 15.22 -8.33
N PRO A 18 6.08 15.22 -7.22
CA PRO A 18 4.89 14.38 -7.09
C PRO A 18 3.91 14.54 -8.25
N GLU A 19 3.72 15.77 -8.74
CA GLU A 19 2.85 16.09 -9.88
C GLU A 19 3.24 15.32 -11.15
N THR A 20 4.55 15.21 -11.42
CA THR A 20 5.07 14.41 -12.54
C THR A 20 4.84 12.92 -12.29
N LEU A 21 5.06 12.46 -11.06
CA LEU A 21 4.89 11.06 -10.69
C LEU A 21 3.42 10.61 -10.77
N MET A 22 2.45 11.50 -10.53
CA MET A 22 1.02 11.15 -10.62
C MET A 22 0.59 10.69 -12.02
N LEU A 23 1.32 11.08 -13.07
CA LEU A 23 1.00 10.72 -14.45
C LEU A 23 1.38 9.27 -14.79
N THR A 24 2.57 8.83 -14.38
CA THR A 24 3.18 7.59 -14.89
C THR A 24 3.58 6.61 -13.79
N TYR A 25 3.69 7.04 -12.53
CA TYR A 25 4.12 6.16 -11.45
C TYR A 25 3.14 4.98 -11.25
N GLY A 26 3.72 3.82 -10.92
CA GLY A 26 2.98 2.58 -10.65
C GLY A 26 2.52 1.83 -11.90
N TYR A 27 2.68 2.37 -13.11
CA TYR A 27 2.20 1.75 -14.34
C TYR A 27 3.31 1.56 -15.37
N ASP A 28 3.42 0.35 -15.93
CA ASP A 28 4.31 0.02 -17.04
C ASP A 28 3.47 -0.46 -18.23
N PRO A 29 3.44 0.29 -19.36
CA PRO A 29 2.73 -0.11 -20.57
C PRO A 29 3.15 -1.48 -21.13
N GLN A 30 4.40 -1.91 -20.90
CA GLN A 30 4.89 -3.21 -21.38
C GLN A 30 4.19 -4.39 -20.71
N LEU A 31 3.62 -4.18 -19.52
CA LEU A 31 2.83 -5.18 -18.80
C LEU A 31 1.36 -5.22 -19.26
N SER A 32 0.97 -4.39 -20.23
CA SER A 32 -0.43 -4.22 -20.66
C SER A 32 -0.54 -3.96 -22.16
N GLU A 33 0.13 -4.79 -22.99
CA GLU A 33 0.05 -4.75 -24.46
C GLU A 33 0.40 -3.38 -25.08
N GLY A 34 1.22 -2.58 -24.38
CA GLY A 34 1.60 -1.24 -24.83
C GLY A 34 0.53 -0.16 -24.61
N ALA A 35 -0.54 -0.44 -23.86
CA ALA A 35 -1.55 0.56 -23.55
C ALA A 35 -0.93 1.70 -22.71
N ILE A 36 -1.10 2.95 -23.14
CA ILE A 36 -0.59 4.12 -22.39
C ILE A 36 -1.42 4.37 -21.12
N LYS A 37 -2.71 4.03 -21.14
CA LYS A 37 -3.60 4.12 -19.99
C LYS A 37 -3.77 2.75 -19.36
N PRO A 38 -3.70 2.62 -18.02
CA PRO A 38 -3.94 1.35 -17.36
C PRO A 38 -5.33 0.81 -17.72
N PRO A 39 -5.45 -0.46 -18.13
CA PRO A 39 -6.74 -1.05 -18.46
C PRO A 39 -7.62 -1.18 -17.20
N VAL A 40 -8.93 -1.05 -17.39
CA VAL A 40 -9.88 -1.23 -16.28
C VAL A 40 -10.10 -2.71 -16.05
N PHE A 41 -9.44 -3.29 -15.04
CA PHE A 41 -9.74 -4.64 -14.57
C PHE A 41 -11.07 -4.61 -13.81
N LEU A 42 -12.16 -5.02 -14.47
CA LEU A 42 -13.47 -5.18 -13.84
C LEU A 42 -13.70 -6.65 -13.49
N THR A 43 -12.92 -7.16 -12.54
CA THR A 43 -13.06 -8.55 -12.07
C THR A 43 -13.04 -8.61 -10.55
N SER A 44 -13.76 -9.58 -10.01
CA SER A 44 -13.73 -9.91 -8.59
C SER A 44 -12.63 -10.92 -8.25
N THR A 45 -12.30 -11.84 -9.16
CA THR A 45 -11.42 -12.99 -8.90
C THR A 45 -10.37 -13.14 -10.01
N PHE A 46 -9.21 -13.68 -9.63
CA PHE A 46 -8.08 -13.93 -10.54
C PHE A 46 -7.77 -15.43 -10.63
N VAL A 47 -7.28 -15.87 -11.79
CA VAL A 47 -6.97 -17.27 -12.05
C VAL A 47 -5.58 -17.61 -11.53
N PHE A 48 -5.41 -18.81 -10.98
CA PHE A 48 -4.11 -19.36 -10.61
C PHE A 48 -3.63 -20.35 -11.66
N LYS A 49 -2.31 -20.40 -11.90
CA LYS A 49 -1.71 -21.38 -12.83
C LYS A 49 -1.74 -22.78 -12.26
N THR A 50 -1.48 -22.92 -10.96
CA THR A 50 -1.53 -24.21 -10.25
C THR A 50 -2.28 -24.08 -8.93
N ALA A 51 -2.77 -25.20 -8.39
CA ALA A 51 -3.41 -25.22 -7.07
C ALA A 51 -2.45 -24.82 -5.95
N LYS A 52 -1.16 -25.14 -6.09
CA LYS A 52 -0.11 -24.76 -5.16
C LYS A 52 0.09 -23.25 -5.11
N ASP A 53 0.10 -22.58 -6.27
CA ASP A 53 0.21 -21.12 -6.35
C ASP A 53 -0.97 -20.45 -5.62
N GLY A 54 -2.18 -20.98 -5.79
CA GLY A 54 -3.35 -20.51 -5.06
C GLY A 54 -3.16 -20.58 -3.55
N GLN A 55 -2.76 -21.75 -3.04
CA GLN A 55 -2.46 -21.94 -1.61
C GLN A 55 -1.40 -20.96 -1.11
N ASP A 56 -0.29 -20.83 -1.82
CA ASP A 56 0.80 -19.93 -1.45
C ASP A 56 0.33 -18.47 -1.41
N PHE A 57 -0.47 -17.99 -2.38
CA PHE A 57 -1.02 -16.63 -2.34
C PHE A 57 -1.98 -16.39 -1.18
N PHE A 58 -2.80 -17.37 -0.81
CA PHE A 58 -3.67 -17.27 0.38
C PHE A 58 -2.90 -17.24 1.70
N ASP A 59 -1.66 -17.75 1.73
CA ASP A 59 -0.78 -17.64 2.89
C ASP A 59 -0.02 -16.29 2.90
N TYR A 60 0.33 -15.74 1.75
CA TYR A 60 1.04 -14.46 1.62
C TYR A 60 0.14 -13.24 1.92
N VAL A 61 -1.07 -13.19 1.37
CA VAL A 61 -1.99 -12.03 1.51
C VAL A 61 -2.29 -11.65 2.97
N PRO A 62 -2.63 -12.60 3.88
CA PRO A 62 -2.84 -12.29 5.30
C PRO A 62 -1.53 -12.16 6.11
N GLY A 63 -0.37 -12.29 5.48
CA GLY A 63 0.94 -12.23 6.14
C GLY A 63 1.25 -13.44 7.01
N ARG A 64 0.71 -14.63 6.70
CA ARG A 64 1.06 -15.89 7.40
C ARG A 64 2.44 -16.40 7.00
N ARG A 65 2.84 -16.14 5.74
CA ARG A 65 4.15 -16.46 5.19
C ARG A 65 4.66 -15.27 4.38
N GLU A 66 5.96 -15.02 4.39
CA GLU A 66 6.56 -14.01 3.52
C GLU A 66 6.69 -14.56 2.10
N PRO A 67 6.34 -13.79 1.06
CA PRO A 67 6.56 -14.20 -0.32
C PRO A 67 8.07 -14.28 -0.60
N PRO A 68 8.53 -15.29 -1.36
CA PRO A 68 9.94 -15.37 -1.75
C PRO A 68 10.36 -14.15 -2.58
N GLU A 69 11.63 -13.74 -2.46
CA GLU A 69 12.16 -12.58 -3.17
C GLU A 69 11.90 -12.68 -4.69
N GLY A 70 11.23 -11.68 -5.24
CA GLY A 70 10.86 -11.63 -6.66
C GLY A 70 9.49 -12.23 -7.02
N MET A 71 8.82 -12.95 -6.11
CA MET A 71 7.39 -13.22 -6.23
C MET A 71 6.60 -12.07 -5.59
N GLY A 72 5.85 -11.32 -6.40
CA GLY A 72 4.84 -10.41 -5.86
C GLY A 72 3.80 -11.16 -5.03
N ALA A 73 3.16 -10.47 -4.08
CA ALA A 73 1.92 -10.95 -3.48
C ALA A 73 0.89 -11.04 -4.63
N GLY A 74 0.61 -12.26 -5.10
CA GLY A 74 -0.24 -12.47 -6.26
C GLY A 74 -1.65 -11.91 -6.08
N LEU A 75 -2.32 -11.66 -7.20
CA LEU A 75 -3.70 -11.20 -7.21
C LEU A 75 -4.61 -12.39 -6.89
N VAL A 76 -5.44 -12.25 -5.85
CA VAL A 76 -6.35 -13.32 -5.38
C VAL A 76 -7.80 -12.89 -5.56
N TYR A 77 -8.16 -11.79 -4.91
CA TYR A 77 -9.52 -11.28 -4.84
C TYR A 77 -9.49 -9.76 -4.72
N SER A 78 -10.31 -9.07 -5.51
CA SER A 78 -10.24 -7.61 -5.66
C SER A 78 -10.48 -6.81 -4.37
N ARG A 79 -11.12 -7.42 -3.36
CA ARG A 79 -11.28 -6.81 -2.02
C ARG A 79 -9.95 -6.70 -1.26
N PHE A 80 -9.02 -7.61 -1.50
CA PHE A 80 -7.70 -7.57 -0.86
C PHE A 80 -6.75 -6.74 -1.70
N ASN A 81 -6.52 -7.17 -2.94
CA ASN A 81 -5.57 -6.54 -3.84
C ASN A 81 -6.21 -6.44 -5.23
N HIS A 82 -6.14 -5.24 -5.81
CA HIS A 82 -6.64 -4.97 -7.15
C HIS A 82 -5.65 -4.06 -7.89
N PRO A 83 -5.20 -4.41 -9.12
CA PRO A 83 -4.11 -3.71 -9.79
C PRO A 83 -4.39 -2.21 -9.97
N ASN A 84 -5.62 -1.84 -10.28
CA ASN A 84 -5.96 -0.41 -10.42
C ASN A 84 -6.00 0.32 -9.08
N SER A 85 -6.35 -0.36 -7.99
CA SER A 85 -6.35 0.23 -6.66
C SER A 85 -4.93 0.42 -6.18
N GLU A 86 -4.06 -0.58 -6.37
CA GLU A 86 -2.64 -0.52 -6.00
C GLU A 86 -1.92 0.65 -6.69
N ILE A 87 -2.18 0.90 -7.99
CA ILE A 87 -1.60 2.05 -8.70
C ILE A 87 -1.99 3.38 -8.05
N VAL A 88 -3.25 3.53 -7.62
CA VAL A 88 -3.73 4.76 -7.01
C VAL A 88 -3.22 4.90 -5.58
N GLU A 89 -3.16 3.81 -4.81
CA GLU A 89 -2.55 3.77 -3.48
C GLU A 89 -1.09 4.19 -3.52
N ASP A 90 -0.31 3.63 -4.44
CA ASP A 90 1.10 3.96 -4.66
C ASP A 90 1.31 5.44 -5.01
N ARG A 91 0.41 6.00 -5.83
CA ARG A 91 0.44 7.42 -6.20
C ARG A 91 0.11 8.33 -5.03
N LEU A 92 -0.95 8.02 -4.28
CA LEU A 92 -1.34 8.77 -3.09
C LEU A 92 -0.26 8.70 -2.00
N ALA A 93 0.39 7.54 -1.82
CA ALA A 93 1.48 7.38 -0.87
C ALA A 93 2.66 8.32 -1.19
N ILE A 94 3.03 8.44 -2.46
CA ILE A 94 4.07 9.41 -2.88
C ILE A 94 3.63 10.85 -2.62
N TYR A 95 2.37 11.16 -2.94
CA TYR A 95 1.84 12.51 -2.80
C TYR A 95 1.85 12.97 -1.34
N GLU A 96 1.38 12.10 -0.43
CA GLU A 96 1.34 12.33 1.03
C GLU A 96 2.69 12.03 1.73
N ARG A 97 3.70 11.59 0.99
CA ARG A 97 5.03 11.20 1.50
C ARG A 97 4.94 10.12 2.59
N THR A 98 4.06 9.14 2.40
CA THR A 98 3.91 7.97 3.26
C THR A 98 4.56 6.73 2.64
N GLU A 99 4.81 5.73 3.47
CA GLU A 99 5.35 4.45 3.02
C GLU A 99 4.30 3.58 2.32
N SER A 100 3.02 3.77 2.63
CA SER A 100 1.90 3.00 2.09
C SER A 100 0.60 3.81 2.22
N CYS A 101 -0.35 3.50 1.34
CA CYS A 101 -1.71 4.03 1.37
C CYS A 101 -2.68 2.85 1.16
N ALA A 102 -3.91 2.99 1.65
CA ALA A 102 -4.97 2.01 1.43
C ALA A 102 -6.24 2.74 0.98
N LEU A 103 -6.85 2.28 -0.11
CA LEU A 103 -8.08 2.85 -0.63
C LEU A 103 -9.31 2.20 0.00
N PHE A 104 -10.32 3.04 0.23
CA PHE A 104 -11.60 2.63 0.77
C PHE A 104 -12.74 3.13 -0.10
N SER A 105 -13.92 2.50 0.05
CA SER A 105 -15.13 2.89 -0.68
C SER A 105 -15.66 4.27 -0.32
N SER A 106 -15.35 4.78 0.87
CA SER A 106 -15.70 6.13 1.33
C SER A 106 -14.76 6.63 2.42
N GLY A 107 -14.76 7.96 2.65
CA GLY A 107 -14.00 8.57 3.75
C GLY A 107 -14.44 8.06 5.13
N MET A 108 -15.74 7.83 5.33
CA MET A 108 -16.25 7.25 6.58
C MET A 108 -15.78 5.80 6.78
N ALA A 109 -15.67 5.01 5.70
CA ALA A 109 -15.12 3.66 5.77
C ALA A 109 -13.63 3.68 6.14
N ALA A 110 -12.86 4.64 5.62
CA ALA A 110 -11.45 4.83 5.99
C ALA A 110 -11.30 5.15 7.49
N ILE A 111 -12.09 6.09 8.01
CA ILE A 111 -12.07 6.49 9.43
C ILE A 111 -12.49 5.31 10.32
N ALA A 112 -13.61 4.66 10.02
CA ALA A 112 -14.13 3.55 10.81
C ALA A 112 -13.13 2.38 10.85
N THR A 113 -12.55 2.01 9.70
CA THR A 113 -11.57 0.92 9.62
C THR A 113 -10.32 1.23 10.43
N THR A 114 -9.83 2.48 10.35
CA THR A 114 -8.67 2.94 11.14
C THR A 114 -8.93 2.81 12.64
N ILE A 115 -10.10 3.25 13.11
CA ILE A 115 -10.49 3.13 14.53
C ILE A 115 -10.57 1.66 14.96
N LEU A 116 -11.23 0.80 14.17
CA LEU A 116 -11.40 -0.61 14.49
C LEU A 116 -10.06 -1.36 14.52
N ALA A 117 -9.18 -1.10 13.54
CA ALA A 117 -7.86 -1.70 13.47
C ALA A 117 -6.99 -1.33 14.68
N LEU A 118 -6.94 -0.04 15.04
CA LEU A 118 -6.15 0.44 16.18
C LEU A 118 -6.71 -0.05 17.53
N ARG A 119 -8.03 -0.16 17.66
CA ARG A 119 -8.67 -0.74 18.86
C ARG A 119 -8.33 -2.22 19.03
N GLN A 120 -8.33 -3.00 17.95
CA GLN A 120 -7.99 -4.43 17.99
C GLN A 120 -6.49 -4.65 18.25
N ALA A 121 -5.62 -3.83 17.68
CA ALA A 121 -4.18 -3.85 17.97
C ALA A 121 -3.88 -3.61 19.46
N ARG A 122 -4.62 -2.67 20.10
CA ARG A 122 -4.49 -2.38 21.54
C ARG A 122 -4.93 -3.55 22.45
N ARG A 123 -5.84 -4.43 22.01
CA ARG A 123 -6.18 -5.66 22.75
C ARG A 123 -5.07 -6.71 22.72
N ARG A 124 -4.20 -6.69 21.71
CA ARG A 124 -3.05 -7.60 21.60
C ARG A 124 -1.81 -7.12 22.39
N HIS A 125 -1.69 -5.83 22.70
CA HIS A 125 -0.60 -5.27 23.53
C HIS A 125 -1.10 -4.13 24.45
N PRO A 126 -1.34 -4.39 25.76
CA PRO A 126 -1.90 -3.40 26.69
C PRO A 126 -0.94 -2.28 27.14
N ALA A 127 0.34 -2.29 26.74
CA ALA A 127 1.38 -1.46 27.37
C ALA A 127 1.63 -0.07 26.76
N LEU A 128 0.91 0.37 25.72
CA LEU A 128 1.20 1.63 25.00
C LEU A 128 0.09 2.70 25.09
N SER A 129 -0.87 2.58 26.02
CA SER A 129 -2.04 3.47 26.04
C SER A 129 -1.87 4.81 26.78
N ALA A 130 -0.74 5.08 27.44
CA ALA A 130 -0.64 6.24 28.34
C ALA A 130 -0.13 7.55 27.70
N ALA A 131 0.40 7.54 26.47
CA ALA A 131 1.13 8.70 25.92
C ALA A 131 0.40 9.53 24.86
N LEU A 132 -0.64 9.00 24.19
CA LEU A 132 -1.21 9.68 23.00
C LEU A 132 -2.47 10.53 23.23
N TRP A 133 -2.99 10.60 24.45
CA TRP A 133 -4.26 11.31 24.75
C TRP A 133 -4.20 12.21 26.00
N ARG A 134 -3.00 12.64 26.40
CA ARG A 134 -2.83 13.79 27.29
C ARG A 134 -2.17 14.92 26.53
N HIS A 135 -3.00 15.63 25.77
CA HIS A 135 -2.94 17.06 25.44
C HIS A 135 -3.61 17.26 24.08
N GLY A 136 -4.85 17.76 24.12
CA GLY A 136 -5.37 18.53 23.01
C GLY A 136 -4.68 19.88 23.03
N ASP A 137 -3.84 20.12 22.03
CA ASP A 137 -3.46 21.46 21.58
C ASP A 137 -3.72 21.53 20.07
N PRO A 138 -4.42 22.56 19.57
CA PRO A 138 -4.90 22.65 18.19
C PRO A 138 -3.81 23.12 17.19
N ALA A 139 -2.53 22.77 17.42
CA ALA A 139 -1.40 23.32 16.67
C ALA A 139 -0.57 22.33 15.85
N ASP A 140 -0.84 21.02 15.91
CA ASP A 140 -0.04 20.01 15.18
C ASP A 140 -0.86 19.31 14.08
N GLU A 141 -1.08 20.03 12.96
CA GLU A 141 -1.88 19.59 11.82
C GLU A 141 -1.14 18.63 10.84
N HIS A 142 -0.01 18.04 11.23
CA HIS A 142 0.81 17.20 10.33
C HIS A 142 1.31 15.91 10.97
N ALA A 143 0.42 15.12 11.59
CA ALA A 143 0.75 13.75 11.98
C ALA A 143 0.18 12.76 10.96
N CYS A 144 0.86 12.62 9.81
CA CYS A 144 0.59 11.55 8.87
C CYS A 144 1.09 10.22 9.50
N ALA A 145 0.16 9.45 10.08
CA ALA A 145 0.46 8.15 10.64
C ALA A 145 0.60 7.13 9.50
N SER A 146 1.84 6.89 9.06
CA SER A 146 2.11 5.77 8.17
C SER A 146 2.00 4.45 8.94
N VAL A 147 1.18 3.54 8.40
CA VAL A 147 0.97 2.20 8.91
C VAL A 147 1.51 1.24 7.87
N ASP A 148 2.49 0.41 8.23
CA ASP A 148 3.00 -0.68 7.38
C ASP A 148 1.84 -1.62 7.00
N ARG A 149 1.96 -2.37 5.90
CA ARG A 149 1.01 -3.42 5.48
C ARG A 149 0.71 -4.46 6.57
N ARG A 150 1.50 -4.48 7.65
CA ARG A 150 1.31 -5.30 8.86
C ARG A 150 0.55 -4.61 10.01
N GLY A 151 -0.02 -3.42 9.79
CA GLY A 151 -0.80 -2.70 10.80
C GLY A 151 0.05 -2.08 11.93
N ARG A 152 1.37 -1.97 11.76
CA ARG A 152 2.28 -1.38 12.75
C ARG A 152 2.54 0.08 12.42
N LEU A 153 2.47 0.96 13.43
CA LEU A 153 2.98 2.33 13.30
C LEU A 153 4.49 2.26 13.03
N CYS A 154 4.92 2.80 11.88
CA CYS A 154 6.34 3.01 11.63
C CYS A 154 6.83 4.14 12.53
N ARG A 155 7.59 3.80 13.57
CA ARG A 155 8.33 4.79 14.36
C ARG A 155 9.51 5.28 13.51
N ARG A 156 9.45 6.54 13.05
CA ARG A 156 10.66 7.24 12.58
C ARG A 156 11.72 7.20 13.69
N HIS A 157 12.83 6.52 13.46
CA HIS A 157 14.09 6.92 14.09
C HIS A 157 14.59 8.15 13.33
N ARG A 158 14.87 9.22 14.09
CA ARG A 158 15.52 10.43 13.60
C ARG A 158 16.88 10.12 13.00
#